data_AF-A0A094JPQ2-F1
#
_entry.id   AF-A0A094JPQ2-F1
#
_cell.length_a   1.000
_cell.length_b   1.000
_cell.length_c   1.000
_cell.angle_alpha   90.00
_cell.angle_beta   90.00
_cell.angle_gamma   90.00
#
_symmetry.space_group_name_H-M   'P 1'
#
loop_
_entity.id
_entity.type
_entity.pdbx_description
1 polymer ?
#
loop_
_entity_poly.entity_id
_entity_poly.type
_entity_poly.pdbx_seq_one_letter_code
_entity_poly.pdbx_strand_id
1 'polypeptide(L)' 'MLKNIDPEKFALAVISSVSTNGDSPETIAKEKLKLYVAAFEEAVNYNKTVIAENKGQALKEFYSSK' A
#
# COMPACT_ATOMS: atom_id res chain seq x y z
N MET A 1 3.17 -4.05 17.27
CA MET A 1 3.67 -3.14 16.20
C MET A 1 3.21 -3.65 14.85
N LEU A 2 2.49 -2.83 14.10
CA LEU A 2 2.15 -3.08 12.70
C LEU A 2 3.41 -2.92 11.83
N LYS A 3 3.45 -3.65 10.71
CA LYS A 3 4.61 -3.65 9.79
C LYS A 3 4.33 -2.76 8.59
N ASN A 4 5.34 -1.98 8.17
CA ASN A 4 5.28 -1.28 6.90
C ASN A 4 5.34 -2.29 5.74
N ILE A 5 4.73 -1.92 4.63
CA ILE A 5 4.82 -2.62 3.35
C ILE A 5 5.68 -1.81 2.38
N ASP A 6 6.33 -2.49 1.45
CA ASP A 6 7.02 -1.87 0.32
C ASP A 6 5.98 -1.51 -0.74
N PRO A 7 5.68 -0.21 -0.97
CA PRO A 7 4.57 0.20 -1.84
C PRO A 7 4.76 -0.20 -3.30
N GLU A 8 6.00 -0.21 -3.78
CA GLU A 8 6.33 -0.60 -5.14
C GLU A 8 6.11 -2.10 -5.35
N LYS A 9 6.65 -2.92 -4.44
CA LYS A 9 6.43 -4.38 -4.50
C LYS A 9 4.96 -4.75 -4.36
N PHE A 10 4.23 -4.04 -3.51
CA PHE A 10 2.79 -4.24 -3.35
C PHE A 10 2.05 -3.92 -4.65
N ALA A 11 2.29 -2.74 -5.24
CA ALA A 11 1.64 -2.33 -6.48
C ALA A 11 1.94 -3.30 -7.63
N LEU A 12 3.19 -3.78 -7.75
CA LEU A 12 3.58 -4.81 -8.71
C LEU A 12 2.85 -6.14 -8.49
N ALA A 13 2.71 -6.58 -7.24
CA ALA A 13 1.95 -7.79 -6.90
C ALA A 13 0.46 -7.65 -7.29
N VAL A 14 -0.14 -6.49 -7.04
CA VAL A 14 -1.53 -6.21 -7.42
C VAL A 14 -1.71 -6.30 -8.94
N ILE A 15 -0.93 -5.56 -9.72
CA ILE A 15 -1.11 -5.56 -11.19
C ILE A 15 -0.76 -6.90 -11.86
N SER A 16 0.06 -7.73 -11.22
CA SER A 16 0.36 -9.09 -11.72
C SER A 16 -0.74 -10.09 -11.37
N SER A 17 -1.49 -9.86 -10.29
CA SER A 17 -2.62 -10.69 -9.89
C SER A 17 -3.94 -10.37 -10.61
N VAL A 18 -4.07 -9.16 -11.18
CA VAL A 18 -5.30 -8.71 -11.83
C VAL A 18 -5.26 -8.99 -13.33
N SER A 19 -6.26 -9.73 -13.82
CA SER A 19 -6.54 -9.84 -15.24
C SER A 19 -7.18 -8.54 -15.74
N THR A 20 -6.45 -7.76 -16.53
CA THR A 20 -6.98 -6.60 -17.24
C THR A 20 -7.49 -7.02 -18.61
N ASN A 21 -8.75 -6.73 -18.89
CA ASN A 21 -9.37 -6.98 -20.19
C ASN A 21 -9.34 -5.66 -20.98
N GLY A 22 -8.61 -5.62 -22.09
CA GLY A 22 -8.61 -4.47 -22.97
C GLY A 22 -8.53 -4.90 -24.43
N ASP A 23 -9.23 -4.17 -25.29
CA ASP A 23 -9.34 -4.50 -26.72
C ASP A 23 -8.05 -4.20 -27.50
N SER A 24 -7.07 -3.55 -26.87
CA SER A 24 -5.74 -3.29 -27.42
C SER A 24 -4.64 -3.32 -26.33
N PRO A 25 -3.37 -3.56 -26.71
CA PRO A 25 -2.23 -3.49 -25.79
C PRO A 25 -2.11 -2.14 -25.07
N GLU A 26 -2.42 -1.03 -25.74
CA GLU A 26 -2.38 0.32 -25.16
C GLU A 26 -3.46 0.49 -24.08
N THR A 27 -4.64 -0.08 -24.31
CA THR A 27 -5.75 -0.04 -23.33
C THR A 27 -5.38 -0.84 -22.09
N ILE A 28 -4.85 -2.05 -22.28
CA ILE A 28 -4.35 -2.91 -21.19
C ILE A 28 -3.25 -2.19 -20.39
N ALA A 29 -2.27 -1.59 -21.07
CA ALA A 29 -1.18 -0.87 -20.42
C ALA A 29 -1.70 0.31 -19.59
N LYS A 30 -2.66 1.07 -20.12
CA LYS A 30 -3.28 2.21 -19.42
C LYS A 30 -4.07 1.78 -18.19
N GLU A 31 -4.79 0.67 -18.26
CA GLU A 31 -5.50 0.11 -17.10
C GLU A 31 -4.54 -0.39 -16.02
N LYS A 32 -3.50 -1.14 -16.41
CA LYS A 32 -2.46 -1.59 -15.48
C LYS A 32 -1.74 -0.42 -14.80
N LEU A 33 -1.47 0.67 -15.53
CA LEU A 33 -0.87 1.88 -14.95
C LEU A 33 -1.78 2.50 -13.89
N LYS A 34 -3.09 2.60 -14.16
CA LYS A 34 -4.06 3.13 -13.17
C LYS A 34 -4.10 2.25 -11.91
N LEU A 35 -4.15 0.94 -12.07
CA LEU A 35 -4.14 -0.01 -10.96
C LEU A 35 -2.85 0.08 -10.15
N TYR A 36 -1.70 0.20 -10.82
CA TYR A 36 -0.40 0.37 -10.18
C TYR A 36 -0.38 1.62 -9.30
N VAL A 37 -0.76 2.78 -9.85
CA VAL A 37 -0.75 4.05 -9.11
C VAL A 37 -1.68 3.98 -7.90
N ALA A 38 -2.90 3.47 -8.09
CA ALA A 38 -3.87 3.32 -7.01
C ALA A 38 -3.35 2.42 -5.88
N ALA A 39 -2.81 1.24 -6.21
CA ALA A 39 -2.24 0.32 -5.23
C ALA A 39 -1.03 0.90 -4.50
N PHE A 40 -0.18 1.65 -5.21
CA PHE A 40 0.97 2.33 -4.62
C PHE A 40 0.53 3.39 -3.61
N GLU A 41 -0.42 4.26 -3.98
CA GLU A 41 -0.95 5.30 -3.10
C GLU A 41 -1.63 4.71 -1.86
N GLU A 42 -2.38 3.63 -2.03
CA GLU A 42 -3.00 2.90 -0.93
C GLU A 42 -1.96 2.34 0.04
N ALA A 43 -0.89 1.73 -0.48
CA ALA A 43 0.20 1.20 0.34
C ALA A 43 0.96 2.30 1.10
N VAL A 44 1.18 3.45 0.46
CA VAL A 44 1.76 4.63 1.13
C VAL A 44 0.87 5.12 2.26
N ASN A 45 -0.45 5.17 2.05
CA ASN A 45 -1.40 5.61 3.06
C ASN A 45 -1.50 4.62 4.23
N TYR A 46 -1.50 3.32 3.94
CA TYR A 46 -1.40 2.28 4.97
C TYR A 46 -0.17 2.49 5.86
N ASN A 47 1.01 2.70 5.27
CA ASN A 47 2.24 2.92 6.04
C ASN A 47 2.18 4.16 6.93
N LYS A 48 1.52 5.25 6.49
CA LYS A 48 1.31 6.43 7.35
C LYS A 48 0.48 6.07 8.59
N THR A 49 -0.58 5.28 8.42
CA THR A 49 -1.41 4.81 9.53
C THR A 49 -0.62 3.90 10.47
N VAL A 50 0.16 2.95 9.94
CA VAL A 50 1.05 2.08 10.71
C VAL A 50 2.01 2.89 11.59
N ILE A 51 2.63 3.93 11.03
CA ILE A 51 3.54 4.81 11.78
C ILE A 51 2.78 5.54 12.91
N ALA A 52 1.59 6.06 12.64
CA ALA A 52 0.79 6.77 13.63
C ALA A 52 0.35 5.84 14.78
N GLU A 53 -0.12 4.63 14.46
CA GLU A 53 -0.56 3.66 15.46
C GLU A 53 0.59 3.11 16.30
N ASN A 54 1.73 2.79 15.67
CA ASN A 54 2.91 2.34 16.39
C ASN A 54 3.45 3.43 17.34
N LYS A 55 3.43 4.71 16.93
CA LYS A 55 3.76 5.83 17.83
C LYS A 55 2.78 5.94 19.00
N GLY A 56 1.49 5.79 18.74
CA GLY A 56 0.45 5.81 19.78
C GLY A 56 0.60 4.68 20.79
N GLN A 57 0.91 3.46 20.33
CA GLN A 57 1.19 2.31 21.20
C GLN A 57 2.42 2.55 22.07
N ALA A 58 3.54 3.00 21.47
CA ALA A 58 4.77 3.29 22.21
C ALA A 58 4.58 4.38 23.29
N LEU A 59 3.80 5.42 23.00
CA LEU A 59 3.46 6.45 23.98
C LEU A 59 2.63 5.89 25.15
N LYS A 60 1.60 5.08 24.85
CA LYS A 60 0.78 4.45 25.91
C LYS A 60 1.61 3.55 26.81
N GLU A 61 2.51 2.75 26.23
CA GLU A 61 3.42 1.88 26.97
C GLU A 61 4.33 2.68 27.90
N PHE A 62 4.93 3.77 27.41
CA PHE A 62 5.83 4.63 28.21
C PHE A 62 5.14 5.26 29.44
N TYR A 63 3.90 5.73 29.29
CA TYR A 63 3.15 6.34 30.40
C TYR A 63 2.54 5.30 31.35
N SER A 64 2.27 4.08 30.87
CA SER A 64 1.72 2.99 31.69
C SER A 64 2.80 2.24 32.47
N SER A 65 4.08 2.41 32.12
CA SER A 65 5.23 1.83 32.82
C SER A 65 5.84 2.76 33.89
N LYS A 66 5.21 3.90 34.18
CA LYS A 66 5.58 4.84 35.25
C LYS A 66 4.60 4.74 36.41
#